data_AF-A0A1I1W9R2-F1
#
_entry.id   AF-A0A1I1W9R2-F1
#
_cell.length_a   1.000
_cell.length_b   1.000
_cell.length_c   1.000
_cell.angle_alpha   90.00
_cell.angle_beta   90.00
_cell.angle_gamma   90.00
#
_symmetry.space_group_name_H-M   'P 1'
#
loop_
_entity.id
_entity.type
_entity.pdbx_description
1 polymer ?
#
loop_
_entity_poly.entity_id
_entity_poly.type
_entity_poly.pdbx_seq_one_letter_code
_entity_poly.pdbx_strand_id
1 'polypeptide(L)'
;MSTVPRRARATLALAFALAAAFPAAAAATPEPAAQAASAPARTPYPAIDPAFSRPDPRRVPGRETLRSYLATRESSLQPNNFCFVQQSLDPGPGDEKGESLLWMIWREGATIQRINVVRHGQSYRPDPALDPVTEGQALAYATGRINLKTGVVPTDEDVGTSTFLVGRPWVDHMFAQCKRVGTSVRIPAFRAVPTR
;
A
#
# COMPACT_ATOMS: atom_id res chain seq x y z
N MET A 1 -50.10 1.49 1.38
CA MET A 1 -50.80 0.61 0.42
C MET A 1 -51.58 1.49 -0.55
N SER A 2 -51.12 1.60 -1.79
CA SER A 2 -51.95 1.88 -2.97
C SER A 2 -51.12 1.61 -4.22
N THR A 3 -51.80 1.03 -5.18
CA THR A 3 -51.32 0.18 -6.29
C THR A 3 -50.99 0.97 -7.56
N VAL A 4 -50.10 0.36 -8.36
CA VAL A 4 -49.57 0.72 -9.70
C VAL A 4 -50.68 0.92 -10.75
N PRO A 5 -50.40 1.65 -11.86
CA PRO A 5 -50.49 0.94 -13.13
C PRO A 5 -49.33 1.20 -14.12
N ARG A 6 -49.12 0.13 -14.89
CA ARG A 6 -48.12 -0.18 -15.93
C ARG A 6 -48.65 0.31 -17.29
N ARG A 7 -47.85 1.00 -18.11
CA ARG A 7 -48.02 1.18 -19.58
C ARG A 7 -46.69 1.66 -20.16
N ALA A 8 -46.25 1.36 -21.37
CA ALA A 8 -46.50 0.33 -22.37
C ALA A 8 -45.36 0.48 -23.39
N ARG A 9 -45.02 -0.60 -24.10
CA ARG A 9 -44.08 -0.64 -25.23
C ARG A 9 -44.49 0.33 -26.33
N ALA A 10 -43.51 0.93 -27.03
CA ALA A 10 -43.66 1.30 -28.44
C ALA A 10 -42.29 1.31 -29.13
N THR A 11 -42.00 0.21 -29.81
CA THR A 11 -41.08 0.08 -30.94
C THR A 11 -41.48 1.05 -32.04
N LEU A 12 -40.52 1.76 -32.63
CA LEU A 12 -40.69 2.36 -33.95
C LEU A 12 -39.46 2.09 -34.80
N ALA A 13 -39.63 1.15 -35.71
CA ALA A 13 -38.73 0.89 -36.81
C ALA A 13 -38.88 2.01 -37.84
N LEU A 14 -37.77 2.46 -38.42
CA LEU A 14 -37.79 3.07 -39.73
C LEU A 14 -36.69 2.44 -40.57
N ALA A 15 -37.12 1.62 -41.52
CA ALA A 15 -36.31 1.05 -42.58
C ALA A 15 -36.19 2.08 -43.71
N PHE A 16 -34.98 2.32 -44.19
CA PHE A 16 -34.75 2.77 -45.56
C PHE A 16 -33.71 1.83 -46.18
N ALA A 17 -34.21 0.94 -47.02
CA ALA A 17 -33.41 0.18 -47.96
C ALA A 17 -33.33 0.97 -49.27
N LEU A 18 -32.13 1.18 -49.81
CA LEU A 18 -31.95 1.21 -51.25
C LEU A 18 -30.59 0.63 -51.60
N ALA A 19 -30.63 -0.46 -52.36
CA ALA A 19 -29.51 -1.23 -52.83
C ALA A 19 -28.93 -0.61 -54.12
N ALA A 20 -27.62 -0.68 -54.27
CA ALA A 20 -26.95 -0.74 -55.55
C ALA A 20 -25.68 -1.61 -55.42
N ALA A 21 -25.46 -2.44 -56.43
CA ALA A 21 -24.69 -3.67 -56.40
C ALA A 21 -23.16 -3.53 -56.60
N PHE A 22 -22.47 -4.60 -56.22
CA PHE A 22 -21.03 -4.94 -56.24
C PHE A 22 -20.26 -4.67 -57.55
N PRO A 23 -18.91 -4.62 -57.49
CA PRO A 23 -18.15 -5.86 -57.75
C PRO A 23 -17.05 -6.16 -56.72
N ALA A 24 -16.69 -7.45 -56.69
CA ALA A 24 -15.79 -8.12 -55.77
C ALA A 24 -14.32 -7.72 -55.87
N ALA A 25 -13.61 -7.73 -54.73
CA ALA A 25 -12.18 -8.02 -54.66
C ALA A 25 -11.76 -8.46 -53.25
N ALA A 26 -11.04 -9.58 -53.21
CA ALA A 26 -10.15 -10.06 -52.15
C ALA A 26 -10.76 -10.35 -50.76
N ALA A 27 -10.94 -11.64 -50.51
CA ALA A 27 -10.92 -12.20 -49.17
C ALA A 27 -9.62 -11.82 -48.46
N ALA A 28 -9.73 -11.03 -47.39
CA ALA A 28 -8.74 -10.97 -46.34
C ALA A 28 -9.50 -11.23 -45.04
N THR A 29 -9.24 -12.40 -44.46
CA THR A 29 -9.67 -12.84 -43.14
C THR A 29 -9.50 -11.74 -42.10
N PRO A 30 -10.48 -11.51 -41.19
CA PRO A 30 -10.22 -10.76 -39.99
C PRO A 30 -9.25 -11.60 -39.14
N GLU A 31 -7.99 -11.16 -39.12
CA GLU A 31 -7.00 -11.68 -38.18
C GLU A 31 -7.56 -11.43 -36.77
N PRO A 32 -7.75 -12.47 -35.95
CA PRO A 32 -8.07 -12.25 -34.56
C PRO A 32 -6.89 -11.49 -33.98
N ALA A 33 -7.13 -10.29 -33.46
CA ALA A 33 -6.18 -9.60 -32.61
C ALA A 33 -5.85 -10.55 -31.47
N ALA A 34 -4.78 -11.33 -31.68
CA ALA A 34 -4.24 -12.25 -30.72
C ALA A 34 -3.90 -11.37 -29.53
N GLN A 35 -4.68 -11.58 -28.47
CA GLN A 35 -4.45 -11.04 -27.17
C GLN A 35 -2.98 -11.28 -26.86
N ALA A 36 -2.16 -10.24 -27.00
CA ALA A 36 -0.82 -10.25 -26.46
C ALA A 36 -1.04 -10.45 -24.97
N ALA A 37 -0.94 -11.70 -24.53
CA ALA A 37 -0.76 -12.03 -23.14
C ALA A 37 0.48 -11.24 -22.76
N SER A 38 0.27 -10.08 -22.12
CA SER A 38 1.34 -9.33 -21.49
C SER A 38 2.10 -10.36 -20.67
N ALA A 39 3.31 -10.69 -21.11
CA ALA A 39 4.23 -11.46 -20.29
C ALA A 39 4.19 -10.79 -18.91
N PRO A 40 4.02 -11.54 -17.80
CA PRO A 40 3.93 -10.93 -16.50
C PRO A 40 5.15 -10.02 -16.37
N ALA A 41 4.89 -8.72 -16.21
CA ALA A 41 5.94 -7.75 -15.99
C ALA A 41 6.83 -8.35 -14.90
N ARG A 42 8.10 -8.60 -15.21
CA ARG A 42 9.05 -9.09 -14.21
C ARG A 42 8.94 -8.11 -13.06
N THR A 43 8.51 -8.59 -11.89
CA THR A 43 8.45 -7.72 -10.72
C THR A 43 9.87 -7.16 -10.55
N PRO A 44 10.06 -5.82 -10.55
CA PRO A 44 11.39 -5.24 -10.46
C PRO A 44 12.05 -5.60 -9.13
N TYR A 45 11.24 -5.99 -8.15
CA TYR A 45 11.67 -6.48 -6.85
C TYR A 45 11.90 -8.00 -6.85
N PRO A 46 13.01 -8.48 -6.28
CA PRO A 46 13.24 -9.90 -6.11
C PRO A 46 12.33 -10.47 -5.03
N ALA A 47 11.85 -11.71 -5.19
CA ALA A 47 11.02 -12.36 -4.19
C ALA A 47 11.71 -12.47 -2.82
N ILE A 48 13.03 -12.68 -2.83
CA ILE A 48 13.90 -12.67 -1.65
C ILE A 48 14.84 -11.48 -1.80
N ASP A 49 14.74 -10.54 -0.87
CA ASP A 49 15.56 -9.33 -0.89
C ASP A 49 16.49 -9.32 0.33
N PRO A 50 17.81 -9.42 0.13
CA PRO A 50 18.78 -9.42 1.23
C PRO A 50 18.84 -8.06 1.97
N ALA A 51 18.33 -6.98 1.37
CA ALA A 51 18.21 -5.70 2.05
C ALA A 51 17.21 -5.76 3.21
N PHE A 52 16.27 -6.71 3.19
CA PHE A 52 15.27 -6.86 4.24
C PHE A 52 15.66 -7.91 5.28
N SER A 53 15.57 -7.52 6.54
CA SER A 53 15.89 -8.38 7.70
C SER A 53 14.81 -8.31 8.76
N ARG A 54 14.90 -9.24 9.72
CA ARG A 54 14.12 -9.17 10.96
C ARG A 54 14.47 -7.88 11.70
N PRO A 55 13.48 -7.10 12.17
CA PRO A 55 13.77 -5.86 12.89
C PRO A 55 14.39 -6.14 14.26
N ASP A 56 15.31 -5.27 14.68
CA ASP A 56 15.80 -5.24 16.07
C ASP A 56 14.61 -4.98 17.01
N PRO A 57 14.33 -5.87 18.00
CA PRO A 57 13.22 -5.70 18.93
C PRO A 57 13.21 -4.36 19.67
N ARG A 58 14.39 -3.76 19.92
CA ARG A 58 14.51 -2.46 20.60
C ARG A 58 13.98 -1.29 19.77
N ARG A 59 13.86 -1.47 18.45
CA ARG A 59 13.35 -0.46 17.51
C ARG A 59 11.84 -0.53 17.34
N VAL A 60 11.22 -1.65 17.69
CA VAL A 60 9.79 -1.89 17.47
C VAL A 60 9.00 -1.20 18.58
N PRO A 61 8.01 -0.33 18.23
CA PRO A 61 7.16 0.31 19.22
C PRO A 61 6.47 -0.69 20.15
N GLY A 62 6.42 -0.35 21.44
CA GLY A 62 5.75 -1.16 22.45
C GLY A 62 4.24 -1.24 22.25
N ARG A 63 3.58 -2.17 22.96
CA ARG A 63 2.12 -2.33 22.88
C ARG A 63 1.37 -1.08 23.34
N GLU A 64 1.89 -0.38 24.33
CA GLU A 64 1.29 0.87 24.85
C GLU A 64 1.37 1.99 23.81
N THR A 65 2.55 2.19 23.21
CA THR A 65 2.77 3.09 22.09
C THR A 65 1.80 2.81 20.93
N LEU A 66 1.63 1.55 20.54
CA LEU A 66 0.69 1.16 19.48
C LEU A 66 -0.78 1.36 19.85
N ARG A 67 -1.17 1.20 21.12
CA ARG A 67 -2.53 1.52 21.58
C ARG A 67 -2.77 3.03 21.55
N SER A 68 -1.82 3.83 21.98
CA SER A 68 -1.93 5.29 21.88
C SER A 68 -2.04 5.73 20.41
N TYR A 69 -1.18 5.19 19.54
CA TYR A 69 -1.28 5.39 18.08
C TYR A 69 -2.69 5.09 17.56
N LEU A 70 -3.24 3.90 17.86
CA LEU A 70 -4.57 3.50 17.39
C LEU A 70 -5.70 4.37 17.94
N ALA A 71 -5.58 4.85 19.18
CA ALA A 71 -6.54 5.77 19.77
C ALA A 71 -6.53 7.11 19.02
N THR A 72 -5.35 7.68 18.75
CA THR A 72 -5.21 8.91 17.96
C THR A 72 -5.68 8.76 16.51
N ARG A 73 -5.58 7.55 15.95
CA ARG A 73 -6.08 7.21 14.61
C ARG A 73 -7.56 6.78 14.60
N GLU A 74 -8.27 6.89 15.73
CA GLU A 74 -9.68 6.49 15.91
C GLU A 74 -9.98 5.04 15.49
N SER A 75 -8.98 4.16 15.60
CA SER A 75 -9.04 2.78 15.09
C SER A 75 -8.96 1.73 16.21
N SER A 76 -9.34 2.10 17.43
CA SER A 76 -9.24 1.23 18.61
C SER A 76 -10.33 0.16 18.69
N LEU A 77 -11.47 0.36 18.03
CA LEU A 77 -12.66 -0.50 18.17
C LEU A 77 -12.57 -1.85 17.46
N GLN A 78 -11.52 -2.06 16.65
CA GLN A 78 -11.27 -3.32 15.95
C GLN A 78 -9.89 -3.89 16.32
N PRO A 79 -9.66 -5.20 16.17
CA PRO A 79 -8.32 -5.76 16.25
C PRO A 79 -7.44 -5.21 15.13
N ASN A 80 -6.22 -4.81 15.46
CA ASN A 80 -5.26 -4.29 14.50
C ASN A 80 -4.00 -5.17 14.47
N ASN A 81 -3.48 -5.40 13.26
CA ASN A 81 -2.28 -6.16 13.02
C ASN A 81 -1.24 -5.28 12.34
N PHE A 82 -0.12 -5.13 13.04
CA PHE A 82 1.06 -4.44 12.54
C PHE A 82 2.11 -5.46 12.13
N CYS A 83 2.85 -5.14 11.09
CA CYS A 83 4.04 -5.87 10.73
C CYS A 83 5.20 -4.91 10.59
N PHE A 84 6.29 -5.22 11.28
CA PHE A 84 7.51 -4.44 11.26
C PHE A 84 8.56 -5.16 10.44
N VAL A 85 9.21 -4.45 9.54
CA VAL A 85 10.32 -4.99 8.74
C VAL A 85 11.45 -3.97 8.67
N GLN A 86 12.68 -4.46 8.78
CA GLN A 86 13.87 -3.62 8.65
C GLN A 86 14.41 -3.71 7.23
N GLN A 87 14.75 -2.58 6.65
CA GLN A 87 15.38 -2.47 5.34
C GLN A 87 16.72 -1.76 5.48
N SER A 88 17.79 -2.37 4.99
CA SER A 88 19.09 -1.72 4.80
C SER A 88 19.08 -1.00 3.46
N LEU A 89 19.58 0.23 3.44
CA LEU A 89 19.81 1.01 2.24
C LEU A 89 21.30 1.09 1.98
N ASP A 90 21.68 0.88 0.74
CA ASP A 90 23.05 1.06 0.29
C ASP A 90 23.47 2.53 0.46
N PRO A 91 24.77 2.79 0.73
CA PRO A 91 25.30 4.13 0.86
C PRO A 91 25.02 4.96 -0.40
N GLY A 92 24.42 6.13 -0.20
CA GLY A 92 24.15 7.09 -1.28
C GLY A 92 25.34 8.01 -1.56
N PRO A 93 25.35 8.75 -2.68
CA PRO A 93 26.37 9.76 -2.93
C PRO A 93 26.31 10.85 -1.84
N GLY A 94 27.32 10.89 -0.97
CA GLY A 94 27.42 11.81 0.17
C GLY A 94 27.19 11.16 1.54
N ASP A 95 26.75 9.90 1.60
CA ASP A 95 26.69 9.10 2.82
C ASP A 95 27.48 7.81 2.59
N GLU A 96 28.77 7.82 2.95
CA GLU A 96 29.70 6.70 2.72
C GLU A 96 29.29 5.41 3.45
N LYS A 97 28.31 5.51 4.37
CA LYS A 97 27.89 4.39 5.22
C LYS A 97 26.37 4.28 5.15
N GLY A 98 25.88 3.09 4.79
CA GLY A 98 24.45 2.86 4.55
C GLY A 98 23.54 3.16 5.76
N GLU A 99 22.23 3.14 5.52
CA GLU A 99 21.21 3.40 6.55
C GLU A 99 20.33 2.17 6.76
N SER A 100 19.70 2.08 7.93
CA SER A 100 18.69 1.06 8.24
C SER A 100 17.36 1.71 8.60
N LEU A 101 16.34 1.44 7.80
CA LEU A 101 14.97 1.91 8.00
C LEU A 101 14.14 0.85 8.71
N LEU A 102 13.30 1.28 9.67
CA LEU A 102 12.22 0.46 10.19
C LEU A 102 10.89 0.89 9.55
N TRP A 103 10.24 -0.04 8.87
CA TRP A 103 8.91 0.14 8.29
C TRP A 103 7.84 -0.53 9.17
N MET A 104 6.69 0.12 9.29
CA MET A 104 5.47 -0.43 9.86
C MET A 104 4.41 -0.54 8.78
N ILE A 105 3.91 -1.75 8.58
CA ILE A 105 2.76 -2.03 7.72
C ILE A 105 1.56 -2.25 8.62
N TRP A 106 0.58 -1.35 8.55
CA TRP A 106 -0.68 -1.46 9.25
C TRP A 106 -1.80 -1.82 8.26
N ARG A 107 -2.28 -3.07 8.35
CA ARG A 107 -3.21 -3.65 7.38
C ARG A 107 -4.58 -2.99 7.41
N GLU A 108 -5.15 -2.84 8.60
CA GLU A 108 -6.53 -2.38 8.76
C GLU A 108 -6.66 -0.87 8.52
N GLY A 109 -5.62 -0.10 8.85
CA GLY A 109 -5.54 1.31 8.49
C GLY A 109 -5.09 1.57 7.06
N ALA A 110 -4.79 0.52 6.30
CA ALA A 110 -4.32 0.57 4.91
C ALA A 110 -3.12 1.52 4.73
N THR A 111 -2.08 1.36 5.57
CA THR A 111 -0.91 2.25 5.54
C THR A 111 0.42 1.53 5.68
N ILE A 112 1.46 2.09 5.05
CA ILE A 112 2.87 1.75 5.28
C ILE A 112 3.55 3.02 5.76
N GLN A 113 4.27 2.97 6.87
CA GLN A 113 4.86 4.13 7.53
C GLN A 113 6.31 3.86 7.91
N ARG A 114 7.19 4.83 7.66
CA ARG A 114 8.56 4.79 8.20
C ARG A 114 8.53 5.19 9.67
N ILE A 115 9.06 4.34 10.54
CA ILE A 115 9.07 4.55 12.00
C ILE A 115 10.34 5.26 12.46
N ASN A 116 11.51 4.74 12.07
CA ASN A 116 12.80 5.32 12.45
C ASN A 116 13.89 4.95 11.43
N VAL A 117 14.99 5.70 11.49
CA VAL A 117 16.20 5.52 10.68
C VAL A 117 17.39 5.40 11.62
N VAL A 118 18.27 4.45 11.36
CA VAL A 118 19.53 4.27 12.09
C VAL A 118 20.67 4.27 11.08
N ARG A 119 21.60 5.22 11.23
CA ARG A 119 22.79 5.27 10.38
C ARG A 119 23.77 4.17 10.77
N HIS A 120 24.57 3.72 9.81
CA HIS A 120 25.61 2.73 10.08
C HIS A 120 26.54 3.17 11.22
N GLY A 121 26.82 2.25 12.14
CA GLY A 121 27.63 2.49 13.34
C GLY A 121 26.88 3.19 14.49
N GLN A 122 25.65 3.65 14.26
CA GLN A 122 24.77 4.13 15.33
C GLN A 122 23.91 2.99 15.88
N SER A 123 23.38 3.19 17.08
CA SER A 123 22.39 2.31 17.69
C SER A 123 21.11 3.11 17.91
N TYR A 124 19.97 2.47 17.72
CA TYR A 124 18.69 3.07 18.08
C TYR A 124 18.64 3.33 19.58
N ARG A 125 18.28 4.55 19.96
CA ARG A 125 18.00 4.94 21.34
C ARG A 125 16.64 5.64 21.35
N PRO A 126 15.63 5.07 22.04
CA PRO A 126 14.38 5.78 22.30
C PRO A 126 14.67 7.11 23.01
N ASP A 127 13.84 8.11 22.75
CA ASP A 127 13.89 9.36 23.51
C ASP A 127 13.41 9.09 24.95
N PRO A 128 14.27 9.22 25.98
CA PRO A 128 13.88 8.95 27.35
C PRO A 128 12.86 9.95 27.90
N ALA A 129 12.67 11.10 27.25
CA ALA A 129 11.69 12.10 27.66
C ALA A 129 10.27 11.79 27.14
N LEU A 130 10.13 10.89 26.16
CA LEU A 130 8.83 10.50 25.61
C LEU A 130 8.31 9.25 26.30
N ASP A 131 7.24 9.41 27.07
CA ASP A 131 6.48 8.26 27.55
C ASP A 131 5.76 7.56 26.37
N PRO A 132 5.34 6.29 26.53
CA PRO A 132 4.71 5.52 25.45
C PRO A 132 3.45 6.15 24.86
N VAL A 133 2.67 6.89 25.66
CA VAL A 133 1.45 7.56 25.17
C VAL A 133 1.83 8.69 24.23
N THR A 134 2.75 9.56 24.66
CA THR A 134 3.24 10.69 23.86
C THR A 134 3.98 10.20 22.60
N GLU A 135 4.79 9.15 22.71
CA GLU A 135 5.44 8.51 21.56
C GLU A 135 4.42 7.99 20.55
N GLY A 136 3.35 7.35 21.01
CA GLY A 136 2.30 6.82 20.13
C GLY A 136 1.50 7.91 19.41
N GLN A 137 1.23 9.02 20.10
CA GLN A 137 0.60 10.20 19.50
C GLN A 137 1.51 10.85 18.47
N ALA A 138 2.79 11.06 18.80
CA ALA A 138 3.77 11.60 17.88
C ALA A 138 3.89 10.74 16.62
N LEU A 139 3.90 9.40 16.77
CA LEU A 139 3.91 8.48 15.66
C LEU A 139 2.65 8.59 14.78
N ALA A 140 1.47 8.82 15.38
CA ALA A 140 0.22 8.95 14.65
C ALA A 140 0.16 10.20 13.75
N TYR A 141 0.87 11.25 14.14
CA TYR A 141 1.02 12.51 13.40
C TYR A 141 2.26 12.59 12.51
N ALA A 142 3.19 11.64 12.64
CA ALA A 142 4.42 11.64 11.85
C ALA A 142 4.15 11.63 10.35
N THR A 143 4.97 12.39 9.61
CA THR A 143 4.98 12.43 8.15
C THR A 143 5.70 11.20 7.58
N GLY A 144 5.61 10.96 6.27
CA GLY A 144 6.22 9.78 5.64
C GLY A 144 5.38 8.50 5.75
N ARG A 145 4.05 8.67 5.70
CA ARG A 145 3.07 7.58 5.62
C ARG A 145 2.50 7.49 4.22
N ILE A 146 2.49 6.28 3.69
CA ILE A 146 1.87 5.93 2.42
C ILE A 146 0.47 5.40 2.71
N ASN A 147 -0.55 6.05 2.15
CA ASN A 147 -1.93 5.58 2.21
C ASN A 147 -2.16 4.60 1.05
N LEU A 148 -2.42 3.33 1.36
CA LEU A 148 -2.56 2.27 0.34
C LEU A 148 -3.80 2.42 -0.55
N LYS A 149 -4.76 3.28 -0.17
CA LYS A 149 -5.97 3.55 -0.97
C LYS A 149 -5.75 4.67 -1.99
N THR A 150 -4.92 5.65 -1.67
CA THR A 150 -4.78 6.88 -2.47
C THR A 150 -3.36 7.14 -2.98
N GLY A 151 -2.36 6.50 -2.37
CA GLY A 151 -0.93 6.71 -2.64
C GLY A 151 -0.29 5.58 -3.43
N VAL A 152 -1.08 4.71 -4.08
CA VAL A 152 -0.57 3.54 -4.82
C VAL A 152 -1.02 3.62 -6.26
N VAL A 153 -0.05 3.66 -7.17
CA VAL A 153 -0.24 3.63 -8.62
C VAL A 153 0.03 2.23 -9.19
N PRO A 154 -0.47 1.89 -10.39
CA PRO A 154 -0.35 0.54 -10.94
C PRO A 154 1.08 0.05 -11.11
N THR A 155 2.00 0.91 -11.58
CA THR A 155 3.40 0.57 -11.87
C THR A 155 4.38 1.50 -11.17
N ASP A 156 5.66 1.13 -11.10
CA ASP A 156 6.68 2.00 -10.49
C ASP A 156 6.99 3.20 -11.40
N GLU A 157 6.83 3.04 -12.72
CA GLU A 157 6.97 4.11 -13.71
C GLU A 157 5.93 5.22 -13.50
N ASP A 158 4.70 4.86 -13.09
CA ASP A 158 3.61 5.81 -12.79
C ASP A 158 3.91 6.70 -11.57
N VAL A 159 4.93 6.39 -10.77
CA VAL A 159 5.35 7.23 -9.64
C VAL A 159 5.98 8.54 -10.15
N GLY A 160 6.70 8.50 -11.27
CA GLY A 160 7.40 9.64 -11.84
C GLY A 160 8.31 10.34 -10.83
N THR A 161 8.12 11.65 -10.63
CA THR A 161 8.86 12.46 -9.65
C THR A 161 8.10 12.69 -8.35
N SER A 162 7.04 11.92 -8.10
CA SER A 162 6.20 12.09 -6.91
C SER A 162 6.93 11.68 -5.64
N THR A 163 6.79 12.48 -4.59
CA THR A 163 7.28 12.15 -3.25
C THR A 163 6.22 11.50 -2.36
N PHE A 164 4.99 11.30 -2.89
CA PHE A 164 3.83 10.80 -2.14
C PHE A 164 3.24 9.50 -2.69
N LEU A 165 3.59 9.12 -3.93
CA LEU A 165 3.10 7.93 -4.59
C LEU A 165 4.14 6.81 -4.54
N VAL A 166 3.66 5.58 -4.52
CA VAL A 166 4.47 4.37 -4.69
C VAL A 166 3.80 3.45 -5.70
N GLY A 167 4.58 2.63 -6.40
CA GLY A 167 4.02 1.62 -7.28
C GLY A 167 3.45 0.43 -6.51
N ARG A 168 2.46 -0.23 -7.09
CA ARG A 168 1.89 -1.47 -6.56
C ARG A 168 2.94 -2.59 -6.41
N PRO A 169 3.90 -2.79 -7.35
CA PRO A 169 4.94 -3.79 -7.18
C PRO A 169 5.76 -3.57 -5.89
N TRP A 170 6.07 -2.33 -5.54
CA TRP A 170 6.76 -2.00 -4.29
C TRP A 170 5.94 -2.37 -3.05
N VAL A 171 4.64 -2.08 -3.05
CA VAL A 171 3.73 -2.43 -1.95
C VAL A 171 3.67 -3.95 -1.76
N ASP A 172 3.51 -4.69 -2.86
CA ASP A 172 3.44 -6.15 -2.84
C ASP A 172 4.75 -6.76 -2.33
N HIS A 173 5.90 -6.17 -2.72
CA HIS A 173 7.21 -6.53 -2.21
C HIS A 173 7.31 -6.32 -0.69
N MET A 174 6.89 -5.16 -0.18
CA MET A 174 6.87 -4.87 1.26
C MET A 174 6.04 -5.90 2.03
N PHE A 175 4.87 -6.30 1.50
CA PHE A 175 4.06 -7.34 2.10
C PHE A 175 4.73 -8.73 2.06
N ALA A 176 5.44 -9.06 0.98
CA ALA A 176 6.20 -10.30 0.87
C ALA A 176 7.35 -10.34 1.90
N GLN A 177 8.13 -9.27 2.02
CA GLN A 177 9.23 -9.19 2.99
C GLN A 177 8.73 -9.22 4.44
N CYS A 178 7.62 -8.54 4.73
CA CYS A 178 6.95 -8.64 6.03
C CYS A 178 6.57 -10.09 6.38
N LYS A 179 6.01 -10.87 5.44
CA LYS A 179 5.66 -12.28 5.70
C LYS A 179 6.91 -13.14 5.95
N ARG A 180 8.02 -12.83 5.27
CA ARG A 180 9.26 -13.62 5.32
C ARG A 180 10.08 -13.36 6.57
N VAL A 181 10.37 -12.10 6.85
CA VAL A 181 11.33 -11.70 7.89
C VAL A 181 10.74 -10.74 8.92
N GLY A 182 9.50 -10.27 8.72
CA GLY A 182 8.89 -9.29 9.61
C GLY A 182 8.52 -9.81 10.99
N THR A 183 8.35 -8.88 11.92
CA THR A 183 7.80 -9.12 13.26
C THR A 183 6.38 -8.60 13.30
N SER A 184 5.42 -9.49 13.58
CA SER A 184 4.00 -9.11 13.65
C SER A 184 3.57 -8.82 15.09
N VAL A 185 2.84 -7.73 15.30
CA VAL A 185 2.26 -7.36 16.59
C VAL A 185 0.76 -7.17 16.44
N ARG A 186 -0.01 -7.93 17.22
CA ARG A 186 -1.47 -7.84 17.27
C ARG A 186 -1.92 -7.04 18.50
N ILE A 187 -2.71 -6.01 18.27
CA ILE A 187 -3.39 -5.23 19.29
C ILE A 187 -4.89 -5.56 19.21
N PRO A 188 -5.46 -6.26 20.20
CA PRO A 188 -6.91 -6.49 20.27
C PRO A 188 -7.68 -5.17 20.32
N ALA A 189 -8.96 -5.22 19.95
CA ALA A 189 -9.86 -4.08 20.11
C ALA A 189 -9.86 -3.60 21.57
N PHE A 190 -9.94 -2.30 21.76
CA PHE A 190 -10.04 -1.67 23.06
C PHE A 190 -10.86 -0.37 22.98
N ARG A 191 -11.46 0.01 24.10
CA ARG A 191 -12.04 1.35 24.22
C ARG A 191 -10.92 2.32 24.53
N ALA A 192 -10.67 3.24 23.60
CA ALA A 192 -9.79 4.37 23.86
C ALA A 192 -10.46 5.28 24.90
N VAL A 193 -9.70 5.72 25.90
CA VAL A 193 -10.14 6.81 26.77
C VAL A 193 -9.92 8.10 25.98
N PRO A 194 -10.93 8.97 25.81
CA PRO A 194 -10.74 10.23 25.12
C PRO A 194 -9.68 11.07 25.85
N THR A 195 -8.58 11.38 25.18
CA THR A 195 -7.64 12.41 25.63
C THR A 195 -8.30 13.76 25.39
N ARG A 196 -8.61 14.48 26.48
CA ARG A 196 -9.16 15.85 26.45
C ARG A 196 -8.13 16.85 25.98
#